data_AF-A0A2N2KAF7-F1
#
_entry.id   AF-A0A2N2KAF7-F1
#
_cell.length_a   1.000
_cell.length_b   1.000
_cell.length_c   1.000
_cell.angle_alpha   90.00
_cell.angle_beta   90.00
_cell.angle_gamma   90.00
#
_symmetry.space_group_name_H-M   'P 1'
#
loop_
_entity.id
_entity.type
_entity.pdbx_description
1 polymer ?
#
loop_
_entity_poly.entity_id
_entity_poly.type
_entity_poly.pdbx_seq_one_letter_code
_entity_poly.pdbx_strand_id
1 'polypeptide(L)'
;MKSRIRSGVIVALILLCSGLIPAGCTYNSVQVAGGKNFTIERVESSPIYISWVHAEEKNREMIVSGLLRSHFTHTQGTGHVDVVVIGPGGELLGQTSVHYDPKTIPTRFRGKASHFEARFPFIPPDGSRIRVKLHYSPVLELKDSDSDINRAVNQNAL
;
A
#
# COMPACT_ATOMS: atom_id res chain seq x y z
N MET A 1 59.05 -18.60 4.32
CA MET A 1 57.72 -18.91 3.77
C MET A 1 56.67 -18.53 4.80
N LYS A 2 56.11 -17.31 4.69
CA LYS A 2 55.16 -16.71 5.62
C LYS A 2 53.84 -16.48 4.89
N SER A 3 52.74 -16.60 5.62
CA SER A 3 51.43 -16.04 5.29
C SER A 3 50.60 -16.74 4.20
N ARG A 4 49.96 -17.87 4.53
CA ARG A 4 48.74 -18.33 3.82
C ARG A 4 47.52 -18.51 4.72
N ILE A 5 47.64 -18.31 6.04
CA ILE A 5 46.60 -18.68 7.02
C ILE A 5 45.68 -17.48 7.37
N ARG A 6 45.98 -16.25 6.93
CA ARG A 6 45.23 -15.04 7.32
C ARG A 6 44.06 -14.65 6.42
N SER A 7 43.95 -15.20 5.20
CA SER A 7 42.89 -14.77 4.25
C SER A 7 41.53 -15.43 4.48
N GLY A 8 41.47 -16.66 5.00
CA GLY A 8 40.19 -17.37 5.18
C GLY A 8 39.29 -16.75 6.25
N VAL A 9 39.89 -16.23 7.32
CA VAL A 9 39.16 -15.62 8.45
C VAL A 9 38.49 -14.29 8.05
N ILE A 10 39.11 -13.53 7.14
CA ILE A 10 38.60 -12.22 6.71
C ILE A 10 37.37 -12.39 5.82
N VAL A 11 37.34 -13.40 4.94
CA VAL A 11 36.19 -13.66 4.05
C VAL A 11 34.98 -14.15 4.83
N ALA A 12 35.18 -14.98 5.87
CA ALA A 12 34.10 -15.44 6.74
C ALA A 12 33.46 -14.30 7.55
N LEU A 13 34.24 -13.29 7.97
CA LEU A 13 33.73 -12.15 8.73
C LEU A 13 32.85 -11.21 7.88
N ILE A 14 33.17 -11.04 6.60
CA ILE A 14 32.42 -10.17 5.67
C ILE A 14 31.04 -10.79 5.32
N LEU A 15 30.98 -12.13 5.19
CA LEU A 15 29.71 -12.84 4.95
C LEU A 15 28.76 -12.78 6.16
N LEU A 16 29.28 -12.73 7.38
CA LEU A 16 28.46 -12.62 8.60
C LEU A 16 27.80 -11.23 8.77
N CYS A 17 28.33 -10.17 8.15
CA CYS A 17 27.77 -8.82 8.23
C CYS A 17 26.71 -8.50 7.17
N SER A 18 26.43 -9.42 6.23
CA SER A 18 25.54 -9.17 5.08
C SER A 18 24.05 -9.42 5.38
N GLY A 19 23.70 -9.91 6.57
CA GLY A 19 22.37 -10.47 6.87
C GLY A 19 21.27 -9.50 7.33
N LEU A 20 21.56 -8.20 7.47
CA LEU A 20 20.56 -7.22 7.92
C LEU A 20 20.40 -6.13 6.87
N ILE A 21 19.67 -6.44 5.80
CA ILE A 21 19.09 -5.43 4.94
C ILE A 21 17.74 -5.06 5.58
N PRO A 22 17.61 -3.92 6.28
CA PRO A 22 16.30 -3.39 6.60
C PRO A 22 15.64 -2.96 5.29
N ALA A 23 14.89 -3.86 4.67
CA ALA A 23 13.96 -3.48 3.61
C ALA A 23 12.96 -2.49 4.23
N GLY A 24 13.01 -1.24 3.77
CA GLY A 24 12.44 -0.08 4.45
C GLY A 24 10.96 -0.22 4.77
N CYS A 25 10.63 -0.27 6.06
CA CYS A 25 9.30 0.03 6.54
C CYS A 25 9.25 1.52 6.86
N THR A 26 8.51 2.31 6.07
CA THR A 26 8.26 3.72 6.41
C THR A 26 7.41 3.72 7.69
N TYR A 27 8.03 4.04 8.82
CA TYR A 27 7.42 4.02 10.14
C TYR A 27 6.96 5.43 10.48
N ASN A 28 5.65 5.68 10.49
CA ASN A 28 5.10 6.91 11.06
C ASN A 28 4.40 6.54 12.37
N SER A 29 5.02 6.88 13.50
CA SER A 29 4.33 6.89 14.79
C SER A 29 3.35 8.07 14.81
N VAL A 30 2.08 7.82 15.06
CA VAL A 30 1.05 8.87 15.12
C VAL A 30 0.42 8.82 16.51
N GLN A 31 0.48 9.94 17.22
CA GLN A 31 -0.29 10.14 18.44
C GLN A 31 -1.75 10.38 18.07
N VAL A 32 -2.65 9.61 18.67
CA VAL A 32 -4.08 9.73 18.45
C VAL A 32 -4.71 10.57 19.56
N ALA A 33 -5.75 11.32 19.21
CA ALA A 33 -6.59 12.00 20.18
C ALA A 33 -7.13 10.98 21.20
N GLY A 34 -6.80 11.15 22.48
CA GLY A 34 -7.07 10.17 23.54
C GLY A 34 -5.84 9.69 24.32
N GLY A 35 -4.63 10.12 23.93
CA GLY A 35 -3.40 9.93 24.70
C GLY A 35 -2.74 8.55 24.53
N LYS A 36 -3.28 7.69 23.65
CA LYS A 36 -2.67 6.42 23.27
C LYS A 36 -1.75 6.60 22.06
N ASN A 37 -0.69 5.81 22.03
CA ASN A 37 0.30 5.77 20.97
C ASN A 37 0.03 4.56 20.08
N PHE A 38 -0.14 4.81 18.79
CA PHE A 38 -0.24 3.75 17.80
C PHE A 38 0.81 3.92 16.72
N THR A 39 1.30 2.80 16.21
CA THR A 39 2.14 2.80 15.02
C THR A 39 1.27 2.61 13.79
N ILE A 40 1.45 3.44 12.77
CA ILE A 40 0.78 3.24 11.48
C ILE A 40 1.81 2.75 10.47
N GLU A 41 1.60 1.53 9.98
CA GLU A 41 2.38 0.91 8.90
C GLU A 41 1.62 1.05 7.58
N ARG A 42 2.22 1.76 6.63
CA ARG A 42 1.70 1.87 5.26
C ARG A 42 2.47 0.93 4.36
N VAL A 43 1.77 -0.03 3.75
CA VAL A 43 2.38 -0.91 2.76
C VAL A 43 2.45 -0.17 1.43
N GLU A 44 3.66 -0.06 0.88
CA GLU A 44 3.86 0.59 -0.43
C GLU A 44 3.06 -0.13 -1.52
N SER A 45 2.54 0.66 -2.45
CA SER A 45 1.73 0.21 -3.58
C SER A 45 1.98 1.11 -4.78
N SER A 46 1.85 0.54 -5.97
CA SER A 46 2.00 1.21 -7.26
C SER A 46 0.96 0.62 -8.22
N PRO A 47 0.33 1.42 -9.11
CA PRO A 47 0.58 2.85 -9.39
C PRO A 47 0.00 3.84 -8.37
N ILE A 48 -0.93 3.40 -7.51
CA ILE A 48 -1.54 4.21 -6.45
C ILE A 48 -0.86 3.89 -5.12
N TYR A 49 -0.65 4.91 -4.29
CA TYR A 49 -0.03 4.79 -2.98
C TYR A 49 -0.85 5.50 -1.88
N ILE A 50 -0.65 5.07 -0.63
CA ILE A 50 -1.26 5.66 0.56
C ILE A 50 -0.43 6.87 1.01
N SER A 51 -0.93 8.06 0.71
CA SER A 51 -0.23 9.33 0.98
C SER A 51 -0.34 9.80 2.43
N TRP A 52 -1.45 9.49 3.10
CA TRP A 52 -1.72 9.88 4.48
C TRP A 52 -2.68 8.89 5.12
N VAL A 53 -2.52 8.66 6.43
CA VAL A 53 -3.41 7.85 7.26
C VAL A 53 -3.48 8.50 8.64
N HIS A 54 -4.67 8.48 9.22
CA HIS A 54 -4.97 8.93 10.56
C HIS A 54 -5.91 7.95 11.23
N ALA A 55 -5.74 7.80 12.54
CA ALA A 55 -6.66 7.06 13.37
C ALA A 55 -7.20 8.01 14.44
N GLU A 56 -8.50 7.94 14.71
CA GLU A 56 -9.15 8.69 15.79
C GLU A 56 -10.07 7.77 16.60
N GLU A 57 -10.20 8.08 17.88
CA GLU A 57 -11.22 7.48 18.74
C GLU A 57 -12.47 8.36 18.69
N LYS A 58 -13.62 7.76 18.36
CA LYS A 58 -14.92 8.43 18.33
C LYS A 58 -16.01 7.48 18.79
N ASN A 59 -16.82 7.88 19.78
CA ASN A 59 -17.93 7.08 20.29
C ASN A 59 -17.54 5.65 20.72
N ARG A 60 -16.34 5.46 21.29
CA ARG A 60 -15.76 4.14 21.65
C ARG A 60 -15.47 3.22 20.45
N GLU A 61 -15.47 3.77 19.25
CA GLU A 61 -15.01 3.13 18.03
C GLU A 61 -13.68 3.74 17.61
N MET A 62 -12.84 2.95 16.96
CA MET A 62 -11.68 3.46 16.25
C MET A 62 -12.04 3.68 14.79
N ILE A 63 -11.80 4.89 14.29
CA ILE A 63 -11.97 5.26 12.89
C ILE A 63 -10.58 5.45 12.29
N VAL A 64 -10.28 4.69 11.23
CA VAL A 64 -9.04 4.81 10.46
C VAL A 64 -9.37 5.38 9.10
N SER A 65 -8.88 6.59 8.84
CA SER A 65 -9.11 7.32 7.59
C SER A 65 -7.80 7.57 6.86
N GLY A 66 -7.84 7.65 5.54
CA GLY A 66 -6.62 7.93 4.78
C GLY A 66 -6.86 8.48 3.39
N LEU A 67 -5.77 8.95 2.78
CA LEU A 67 -5.75 9.54 1.45
C LEU A 67 -4.87 8.74 0.50
N LEU A 68 -5.41 8.39 -0.66
CA LEU A 68 -4.73 7.74 -1.77
C LEU A 68 -4.37 8.74 -2.86
N ARG A 69 -3.19 8.57 -3.45
CA ARG A 69 -2.69 9.36 -4.58
C ARG A 69 -2.07 8.45 -5.63
N SER A 70 -2.00 8.92 -6.87
CA SER A 70 -1.28 8.22 -7.93
C SER A 70 0.10 8.83 -8.18
N HIS A 71 1.07 7.99 -8.55
CA HIS A 71 2.34 8.43 -9.12
C HIS A 71 2.20 8.94 -10.56
N PHE A 72 1.13 8.56 -11.26
CA PHE A 72 0.93 8.83 -12.69
C PHE A 72 -0.14 9.91 -12.92
N THR A 73 -0.20 10.40 -14.17
CA THR A 73 -1.10 11.50 -14.54
C THR A 73 -2.57 11.08 -14.61
N HIS A 74 -2.82 9.84 -14.99
CA HIS A 74 -4.14 9.24 -15.05
C HIS A 74 -4.03 7.80 -14.58
N THR A 75 -4.76 7.46 -13.52
CA THR A 75 -4.85 6.07 -13.06
C THR A 75 -6.31 5.73 -12.83
N GLN A 76 -6.79 4.82 -13.66
CA GLN A 76 -8.13 4.26 -13.56
C GLN A 76 -8.02 2.83 -13.06
N GLY A 77 -8.80 2.54 -12.03
CA GLY A 77 -8.88 1.22 -11.46
C GLY A 77 -9.90 1.21 -10.36
N THR A 78 -10.15 0.00 -9.89
CA THR A 78 -10.93 -0.23 -8.69
C THR A 78 -10.04 -0.91 -7.67
N GLY A 79 -10.55 -1.12 -6.47
CA GLY A 79 -9.78 -1.77 -5.44
C GLY A 79 -10.41 -1.59 -4.08
N HIS A 80 -9.68 -2.00 -3.07
CA HIS A 80 -10.01 -1.78 -1.67
C HIS A 80 -8.73 -1.59 -0.88
N VAL A 81 -8.89 -0.99 0.30
CA VAL A 81 -7.84 -0.85 1.29
C VAL A 81 -8.12 -1.85 2.40
N ASP A 82 -7.16 -2.71 2.66
CA ASP A 82 -7.16 -3.58 3.83
C ASP A 82 -6.58 -2.82 5.01
N VAL A 83 -7.31 -2.85 6.13
CA VAL A 83 -6.89 -2.27 7.41
C VAL A 83 -6.85 -3.38 8.43
N VAL A 84 -5.68 -3.58 9.03
CA VAL A 84 -5.41 -4.62 10.02
C VAL A 84 -4.95 -3.96 11.31
N VAL A 85 -5.54 -4.34 12.43
CA VAL A 85 -5.22 -3.85 13.77
C VAL A 85 -4.54 -4.98 14.53
N ILE A 86 -3.29 -4.75 14.92
CA ILE A 86 -2.42 -5.71 15.57
C ILE A 86 -2.13 -5.18 16.98
N GLY A 87 -2.36 -5.99 18.00
CA GLY A 87 -2.07 -5.61 19.39
C GLY A 87 -0.57 -5.55 19.68
N PRO A 88 -0.18 -5.01 20.85
CA PRO A 88 1.22 -4.85 21.23
C PRO A 88 1.97 -6.19 21.37
N GLY A 89 1.26 -7.29 21.62
CA GLY A 89 1.83 -8.65 21.65
C GLY A 89 1.95 -9.30 20.27
N GLY A 90 1.53 -8.61 19.21
CA GLY A 90 1.52 -9.14 17.83
C GLY A 90 0.26 -9.91 17.45
N GLU A 91 -0.73 -10.00 18.34
CA GLU A 91 -2.02 -10.64 18.08
C GLU A 91 -2.89 -9.81 17.11
N LEU A 92 -3.68 -10.50 16.29
CA LEU A 92 -4.66 -9.84 15.43
C LEU A 92 -5.90 -9.45 16.23
N LEU A 93 -6.18 -8.15 16.35
CA LEU A 93 -7.35 -7.63 17.06
C LEU A 93 -8.55 -7.41 16.12
N GLY A 94 -8.29 -7.07 14.87
CA GLY A 94 -9.34 -6.85 13.88
C GLY A 94 -8.80 -6.64 12.48
N GLN A 95 -9.63 -6.95 11.48
CA GLN A 95 -9.33 -6.74 10.08
C GLN A 95 -10.61 -6.33 9.35
N THR A 96 -10.48 -5.40 8.40
CA THR A 96 -11.56 -5.05 7.47
C THR A 96 -11.00 -4.61 6.13
N SER A 97 -11.84 -4.65 5.09
CA SER A 97 -11.52 -4.20 3.74
C SER A 97 -12.55 -3.16 3.33
N VAL A 98 -12.10 -1.99 2.88
CA VAL A 98 -12.97 -0.87 2.53
C VAL A 98 -12.68 -0.34 1.14
N HIS A 99 -13.71 0.03 0.40
CA HIS A 99 -13.52 0.74 -0.86
C HIS A 99 -13.10 2.19 -0.61
N TYR A 100 -12.33 2.74 -1.55
CA TYR A 100 -11.99 4.15 -1.56
C TYR A 100 -12.81 4.90 -2.61
N ASP A 101 -13.05 6.18 -2.38
CA ASP A 101 -13.79 7.05 -3.29
C ASP A 101 -13.12 8.43 -3.44
N PRO A 102 -13.17 9.08 -4.62
CA PRO A 102 -13.59 8.52 -5.91
C PRO A 102 -12.67 7.40 -6.39
N LYS A 103 -13.19 6.45 -7.18
CA LYS A 103 -12.36 5.37 -7.78
C LYS A 103 -11.34 5.91 -8.79
N THR A 104 -11.65 7.03 -9.44
CA THR A 104 -10.75 7.72 -10.36
C THR A 104 -9.82 8.64 -9.58
N ILE A 105 -8.51 8.37 -9.63
CA ILE A 105 -7.51 9.18 -8.92
C ILE A 105 -6.80 10.09 -9.94
N PRO A 106 -7.18 11.37 -10.07
CA PRO A 106 -6.49 12.29 -10.95
C PRO A 106 -5.10 12.65 -10.40
N THR A 107 -4.23 13.12 -11.28
CA THR A 107 -2.90 13.71 -11.02
C THR A 107 -2.65 14.30 -9.61
N ARG A 108 -1.44 14.07 -9.10
CA ARG A 108 -0.84 14.66 -7.87
C ARG A 108 -1.06 16.17 -7.69
N PHE A 109 -1.23 16.92 -8.78
CA PHE A 109 -1.31 18.38 -8.81
C PHE A 109 -2.73 18.97 -8.80
N ARG A 110 -3.78 18.14 -8.96
CA ARG A 110 -5.17 18.64 -9.02
C ARG A 110 -5.89 18.64 -7.67
N GLY A 111 -5.19 18.35 -6.56
CA GLY A 111 -5.74 18.37 -5.21
C GLY A 111 -6.78 17.28 -4.89
N LYS A 112 -7.32 16.59 -5.89
CA LYS A 112 -8.28 15.49 -5.73
C LYS A 112 -7.54 14.21 -5.35
N ALA A 113 -7.71 13.80 -4.10
CA ALA A 113 -7.27 12.50 -3.59
C ALA A 113 -8.49 11.61 -3.37
N SER A 114 -8.30 10.29 -3.50
CA SER A 114 -9.31 9.36 -3.03
C SER A 114 -9.15 9.15 -1.54
N HIS A 115 -10.24 8.93 -0.84
CA HIS A 115 -10.25 8.71 0.59
C HIS A 115 -10.85 7.35 0.90
N PHE A 116 -10.45 6.78 2.03
CA PHE A 116 -11.07 5.60 2.61
C PHE A 116 -11.32 5.85 4.10
N GLU A 117 -12.30 5.16 4.65
CA GLU A 117 -12.62 5.15 6.07
C GLU A 117 -12.94 3.72 6.48
N ALA A 118 -12.25 3.23 7.51
CA ALA A 118 -12.49 1.94 8.14
C ALA A 118 -12.87 2.14 9.60
N ARG A 119 -13.86 1.38 10.08
CA ARG A 119 -14.35 1.48 11.46
C ARG A 119 -14.17 0.17 12.19
N PHE A 120 -13.74 0.25 13.44
CA PHE A 120 -13.60 -0.87 14.35
C PHE A 120 -14.44 -0.61 15.60
N PRO A 121 -15.29 -1.56 16.03
CA PRO A 121 -16.17 -1.40 17.18
C PRO A 121 -15.43 -1.60 18.53
N PHE A 122 -14.15 -1.20 18.57
CA PHE A 122 -13.30 -1.29 19.74
C PHE A 122 -12.17 -0.26 19.65
N ILE A 123 -11.60 0.08 20.81
CA ILE A 123 -10.38 0.87 20.89
C ILE A 123 -9.22 -0.05 21.20
N PRO A 124 -8.20 -0.14 20.34
CA PRO A 124 -7.06 -1.00 20.61
C PRO A 124 -6.28 -0.56 21.88
N PRO A 125 -5.58 -1.51 22.53
CA PRO A 125 -4.67 -1.21 23.63
C PRO A 125 -3.49 -0.34 23.18
N ASP A 126 -2.86 0.37 24.12
CA ASP A 126 -1.70 1.22 23.84
C ASP A 126 -0.53 0.40 23.26
N GLY A 127 0.24 1.00 22.35
CA GLY A 127 1.32 0.31 21.63
C GLY A 127 0.84 -0.61 20.49
N SER A 128 -0.46 -0.64 20.19
CA SER A 128 -0.98 -1.35 19.02
C SER A 128 -0.50 -0.73 17.71
N ARG A 129 -0.63 -1.52 16.64
CA ARG A 129 -0.18 -1.21 15.30
C ARG A 129 -1.30 -1.35 14.29
N ILE A 130 -1.45 -0.34 13.44
CA ILE A 130 -2.43 -0.30 12.36
C ILE A 130 -1.66 -0.46 11.06
N ARG A 131 -1.90 -1.56 10.34
CA ARG A 131 -1.31 -1.83 9.04
C ARG A 131 -2.34 -1.58 7.94
N VAL A 132 -1.98 -0.75 6.98
CA VAL A 132 -2.84 -0.35 5.87
C VAL A 132 -2.21 -0.77 4.55
N LYS A 133 -2.97 -1.47 3.71
CA LYS A 133 -2.49 -1.96 2.42
C LYS A 133 -3.54 -1.73 1.33
N LEU A 134 -3.12 -1.17 0.20
CA LEU A 134 -3.97 -1.03 -0.97
C LEU A 134 -3.91 -2.29 -1.85
N HIS A 135 -5.08 -2.80 -2.21
CA HIS A 135 -5.29 -3.82 -3.22
C HIS A 135 -5.92 -3.17 -4.46
N TYR A 136 -5.09 -2.93 -5.48
CA TYR A 136 -5.48 -2.26 -6.72
C TYR A 136 -5.75 -3.26 -7.85
N SER A 137 -6.87 -3.05 -8.54
CA SER A 137 -7.27 -3.78 -9.74
C SER A 137 -7.38 -2.78 -10.90
N PRO A 138 -6.45 -2.80 -11.88
CA PRO A 138 -6.52 -1.90 -13.03
C PRO A 138 -7.80 -2.17 -13.84
N VAL A 139 -8.41 -1.11 -14.38
CA VAL A 139 -9.38 -1.31 -15.45
C VAL A 139 -8.59 -1.84 -16.64
N LEU A 140 -8.85 -3.09 -17.04
CA LEU A 140 -8.41 -3.56 -18.34
C LEU A 140 -9.21 -2.77 -19.37
N GLU A 141 -8.56 -1.87 -20.09
CA GLU A 141 -9.11 -1.43 -21.37
C GLU A 141 -9.26 -2.69 -22.20
N LEU A 142 -10.51 -3.13 -22.40
CA LEU A 142 -10.84 -4.00 -23.51
C LEU A 142 -10.33 -3.25 -24.73
N LYS A 143 -9.14 -3.61 -25.21
CA LYS A 143 -8.75 -3.32 -26.58
C LYS A 143 -9.86 -3.94 -27.39
N ASP A 144 -10.71 -3.09 -27.98
CA ASP A 144 -11.50 -3.47 -29.14
C ASP A 144 -10.49 -4.02 -30.14
N SER A 145 -10.34 -5.34 -30.15
CA SER A 145 -9.79 -6.06 -31.29
C SER A 145 -10.87 -6.03 -32.35
N ASP A 146 -11.18 -4.82 -32.81
CA ASP A 146 -12.10 -4.61 -33.89
C ASP A 146 -11.39 -5.04 -35.17
N SER A 147 -12.08 -5.94 -35.83
CA SER A 147 -11.66 -6.77 -36.94
C SER A 147 -11.44 -5.94 -38.20
N ASP A 148 -10.20 -5.56 -38.49
CA ASP A 148 -9.77 -5.08 -39.82
C ASP A 148 -9.44 -6.25 -40.77
N ILE A 149 -10.25 -7.33 -40.77
CA ILE A 149 -10.07 -8.45 -41.73
C ILE A 149 -10.89 -8.28 -43.02
N ASN A 150 -11.82 -7.33 -43.11
CA ASN A 150 -12.72 -7.23 -44.28
C ASN A 150 -12.53 -5.99 -45.16
N ARG A 151 -11.29 -5.71 -45.59
CA ARG A 151 -11.05 -4.77 -46.71
C ARG A 151 -10.16 -5.38 -47.79
N ALA A 152 -10.61 -6.50 -48.36
CA ALA A 152 -9.99 -7.10 -49.54
C ALA A 152 -11.01 -7.82 -50.46
N VAL A 153 -12.16 -7.22 -50.76
CA VAL A 153 -12.98 -7.64 -51.92
C VAL A 153 -13.70 -6.42 -52.49
N ASN A 154 -13.03 -5.69 -53.38
CA ASN A 154 -13.66 -5.03 -54.53
C ASN A 154 -12.57 -4.45 -55.44
N GLN A 155 -11.84 -5.36 -56.08
CA GLN A 155 -11.30 -5.14 -57.41
C GLN A 155 -11.84 -6.30 -58.25
N ASN A 156 -12.52 -5.97 -59.36
CA ASN A 156 -13.01 -6.83 -60.45
C ASN A 156 -14.51 -7.20 -60.44
N ALA A 157 -15.32 -6.29 -60.95
CA ALA A 157 -16.40 -6.56 -61.91
C ALA A 157 -16.65 -5.24 -62.67
N LEU A 158 -15.94 -5.06 -63.79
CA LEU A 158 -16.48 -5.11 -65.16
C LEU A 158 -17.55 -4.04 -65.44
#